data_AF-A0A3G1CJJ8-F1
#
_entry.id   AF-A0A3G1CJJ8-F1
#
_cell.length_a   1.000
_cell.length_b   1.000
_cell.length_c   1.000
_cell.angle_alpha   90.00
_cell.angle_beta   90.00
_cell.angle_gamma   90.00
#
_symmetry.space_group_name_H-M   'P 1'
#
loop_
_entity.id
_entity.type
_entity.pdbx_description
1 polymer ?
#
loop_
_entity_poly.entity_id
_entity_poly.type
_entity_poly.pdbx_seq_one_letter_code
_entity_poly.pdbx_strand_id
1 'polypeptide(L)'
;MATKKVAFDDPQPAEPPPTSVLKFDSFIQLLRIIGTVCGAVNYDEQHLAKPSRWIKFKRMFFWFTYVHDLLCIALEIAYFVEAVQRDATLAHLMVLVVCIGFLTYTIIKLTMHKLHEVELNEILIQLKNLYPETLDTKPAEEYRRHIWFLKLFSVLYIVVLVVFNVIFYAPSITVLIKTGHWEKILPFYLKYWYDWRKPVVFELTFLHQIWVSSSAVTGVLLADTLYCTIILLISMQFELLGKRLEESELDEPELVKCVEKHLLLIDVCARFERIYSPSLLVTFVGSSGVICCCLFLTLAGENMGEAVRFSVLLFVYIMNIFLLCYYGSVLMEKSSNIAHHVYQSQWYNNCKKDQKTFLMILIRGQQEEKMTALKFTTVSLPCFSGILSTAFSYFTLLKAVYEGS
;
A
#
# COMPACT_ATOMS: atom_id res chain seq x y z
N MET A 1 61.49 45.54 -7.47
CA MET A 1 60.94 44.51 -8.38
C MET A 1 59.82 43.80 -7.62
N ALA A 2 58.59 44.29 -7.75
CA ALA A 2 57.44 43.86 -6.95
C ALA A 2 56.62 42.82 -7.72
N THR A 3 56.47 41.62 -7.16
CA THR A 3 55.69 40.52 -7.71
C THR A 3 54.21 40.72 -7.38
N LYS A 4 53.41 40.90 -8.43
CA LYS A 4 51.95 41.03 -8.40
C LYS A 4 51.34 39.65 -8.18
N LYS A 5 50.76 39.38 -7.00
CA LYS A 5 49.92 38.18 -6.77
C LYS A 5 48.59 38.37 -7.49
N VAL A 6 48.32 37.50 -8.46
CA VAL A 6 47.01 37.35 -9.12
C VAL A 6 46.13 36.52 -8.18
N ALA A 7 45.03 37.10 -7.72
CA ALA A 7 43.99 36.37 -7.00
C ALA A 7 43.21 35.52 -8.02
N PHE A 8 43.15 34.22 -7.80
CA PHE A 8 42.21 33.33 -8.49
C PHE A 8 40.87 33.47 -7.79
N ASP A 9 39.84 33.92 -8.51
CA ASP A 9 38.45 33.80 -8.06
C ASP A 9 38.09 32.31 -8.07
N ASP A 10 37.71 31.79 -6.90
CA ASP A 10 37.10 30.46 -6.80
C ASP A 10 35.77 30.47 -7.58
N PRO A 11 35.50 29.50 -8.45
CA PRO A 11 34.22 29.42 -9.14
C PRO A 11 33.11 29.20 -8.11
N GLN A 12 32.15 30.12 -8.06
CA GLN A 12 30.88 29.93 -7.34
C GLN A 12 30.31 28.55 -7.72
N PRO A 13 29.87 27.73 -6.74
CA PRO A 13 29.17 26.49 -7.07
C PRO A 13 27.93 26.85 -7.88
N ALA A 14 27.85 26.32 -9.09
CA ALA A 14 26.70 26.50 -9.97
C ALA A 14 25.43 26.17 -9.19
N GLU A 15 24.48 27.12 -9.15
CA GLU A 15 23.15 26.86 -8.61
C GLU A 15 22.60 25.60 -9.27
N PRO A 16 22.10 24.61 -8.48
CA PRO A 16 21.49 23.44 -9.06
C PRO A 16 20.36 23.89 -9.99
N PRO A 17 20.17 23.23 -11.15
CA PRO A 17 19.13 23.61 -12.10
C PRO A 17 17.79 23.67 -11.36
N PRO A 18 16.92 24.66 -11.66
CA PRO A 18 15.69 24.88 -10.90
C PRO A 18 14.92 23.56 -10.82
N THR A 19 14.89 22.99 -9.61
CA THR A 19 14.24 21.71 -9.37
C THR A 19 12.77 21.89 -9.72
N SER A 20 12.32 21.17 -10.75
CA SER A 20 10.93 21.19 -11.23
C SER A 20 9.94 21.24 -10.06
N VAL A 21 9.07 22.25 -10.01
CA VAL A 21 8.06 22.42 -8.95
C VAL A 21 7.31 21.09 -8.76
N LEU A 22 7.26 20.57 -7.53
CA LEU A 22 6.56 19.32 -7.25
C LEU A 22 5.06 19.55 -7.43
N LYS A 23 4.47 18.93 -8.47
CA LYS A 23 3.04 19.05 -8.78
C LYS A 23 2.23 17.95 -8.10
N PHE A 24 1.01 18.26 -7.69
CA PHE A 24 0.03 17.29 -7.15
C PHE A 24 -0.12 16.03 -8.04
N ASP A 25 -0.13 16.22 -9.37
CA ASP A 25 -0.22 15.11 -10.34
C ASP A 25 0.90 14.07 -10.18
N SER A 26 2.05 14.43 -9.62
CA SER A 26 3.17 13.51 -9.37
C SER A 26 2.82 12.41 -8.36
N PHE A 27 1.94 12.73 -7.40
CA PHE A 27 1.44 11.80 -6.39
C PHE A 27 0.42 10.83 -6.99
N ILE A 28 -0.43 11.32 -7.90
CA ILE A 28 -1.56 10.53 -8.44
C ILE A 28 -1.21 9.79 -9.74
N GLN A 29 -0.12 10.15 -10.44
CA GLN A 29 0.26 9.52 -11.71
C GLN A 29 0.36 7.99 -11.61
N LEU A 30 0.98 7.49 -10.54
CA LEU A 30 1.13 6.05 -10.28
C LEU A 30 -0.24 5.40 -10.07
N LEU A 31 -1.09 6.02 -9.24
CA LEU A 31 -2.45 5.57 -8.98
C LEU A 31 -3.29 5.52 -10.27
N ARG A 32 -3.14 6.51 -11.16
CA ARG A 32 -3.85 6.57 -12.46
C ARG A 32 -3.49 5.39 -13.37
N ILE A 33 -2.20 5.02 -13.40
CA ILE A 33 -1.72 3.89 -14.20
C ILE A 33 -2.30 2.59 -13.64
N ILE A 34 -2.15 2.34 -12.33
CA ILE A 34 -2.63 1.12 -11.68
C ILE A 34 -4.16 1.02 -11.76
N GLY A 35 -4.87 2.12 -11.51
CA GLY A 35 -6.33 2.20 -11.59
C GLY A 35 -6.85 1.88 -12.99
N THR A 36 -6.16 2.36 -14.03
CA THR A 36 -6.52 2.03 -15.42
C THR A 36 -6.36 0.54 -15.73
N VAL A 37 -5.32 -0.12 -15.21
CA VAL A 37 -5.12 -1.57 -15.35
C VAL A 37 -6.21 -2.36 -14.61
N CYS A 38 -6.61 -1.91 -13.42
CA CYS A 38 -7.64 -2.56 -12.61
C CYS A 38 -9.08 -2.26 -13.10
N GLY A 39 -9.26 -1.30 -14.01
CA GLY A 39 -10.58 -0.81 -14.42
C GLY A 39 -11.24 0.13 -13.40
N ALA A 40 -10.50 0.60 -12.39
CA ALA A 40 -10.97 1.60 -11.46
C ALA A 40 -11.12 2.96 -12.19
N VAL A 41 -12.14 3.73 -11.82
CA VAL A 41 -12.34 5.06 -12.36
C VAL A 41 -11.45 6.02 -11.57
N ASN A 42 -10.63 6.78 -12.29
CA ASN A 42 -9.72 7.73 -11.67
C ASN A 42 -10.53 8.88 -11.02
N TYR A 43 -10.00 9.47 -9.94
CA TYR A 43 -10.69 10.52 -9.18
C TYR A 43 -11.08 11.74 -10.05
N ASP A 44 -10.26 12.08 -11.04
CA ASP A 44 -10.46 13.18 -12.00
C ASP A 44 -11.50 12.86 -13.09
N GLU A 45 -11.72 11.58 -13.38
CA GLU A 45 -12.68 11.11 -14.39
C GLU A 45 -14.12 11.01 -13.85
N GLN A 46 -14.31 11.03 -12.52
CA GLN A 46 -15.62 10.80 -11.90
C GLN A 46 -16.61 11.95 -12.06
N HIS A 47 -16.14 13.20 -12.08
CA HIS A 47 -16.99 14.39 -12.15
C HIS A 47 -17.38 14.80 -13.58
N LEU A 48 -16.93 14.06 -14.59
CA LEU A 48 -17.26 14.34 -15.98
C LEU A 48 -18.76 14.13 -16.23
N ALA A 49 -19.47 15.22 -16.54
CA ALA A 49 -20.93 15.26 -16.75
C ALA A 49 -21.44 14.27 -17.82
N LYS A 50 -20.58 13.86 -18.77
CA LYS A 50 -20.84 12.79 -19.72
C LYS A 50 -19.70 11.77 -19.68
N PRO A 51 -19.89 10.59 -19.07
CA PRO A 51 -18.86 9.57 -19.06
C PRO A 51 -18.63 9.05 -20.48
N SER A 52 -17.38 9.12 -20.94
CA SER A 52 -16.93 8.54 -22.21
C SER A 52 -17.27 7.03 -22.24
N ARG A 53 -17.42 6.46 -23.45
CA ARG A 53 -17.55 5.01 -23.65
C ARG A 53 -16.46 4.23 -22.92
N TRP A 54 -15.26 4.80 -22.86
CA TRP A 54 -14.10 4.24 -22.14
C TRP A 54 -14.34 4.09 -20.63
N ILE A 55 -14.95 5.08 -19.97
CA ILE A 55 -15.24 5.06 -18.52
C ILE A 55 -16.28 3.99 -18.21
N LYS A 56 -17.29 3.82 -19.07
CA LYS A 56 -18.29 2.74 -18.93
C LYS A 56 -17.63 1.37 -19.07
N PHE A 57 -16.71 1.21 -20.02
CA PHE A 57 -15.94 -0.02 -20.19
C PHE A 57 -15.07 -0.34 -18.95
N LYS A 58 -14.32 0.64 -18.41
CA LYS A 58 -13.56 0.46 -17.16
C LYS A 58 -14.43 -0.04 -16.01
N ARG A 59 -15.58 0.60 -15.77
CA ARG A 59 -16.53 0.19 -14.72
C ARG A 59 -17.03 -1.24 -14.91
N MET A 60 -17.40 -1.60 -16.14
CA MET A 60 -17.84 -2.95 -16.47
C MET A 60 -16.73 -3.98 -16.26
N PHE A 61 -15.50 -3.63 -16.67
CA PHE A 61 -14.32 -4.46 -16.47
C PHE A 61 -14.01 -4.71 -15.00
N PHE A 62 -14.04 -3.66 -14.16
CA PHE A 62 -13.85 -3.79 -12.72
C PHE A 62 -14.86 -4.75 -12.08
N TRP A 63 -16.15 -4.58 -12.38
CA TRP A 63 -17.19 -5.46 -11.84
C TRP A 63 -17.07 -6.90 -12.34
N PHE A 64 -16.69 -7.07 -13.61
CA PHE A 64 -16.40 -8.40 -14.16
C PHE A 64 -15.27 -9.08 -13.39
N THR A 65 -14.13 -8.41 -13.20
CA THR A 65 -13.00 -8.93 -12.43
C THR A 65 -13.39 -9.21 -10.97
N TYR A 66 -14.15 -8.32 -10.33
CA TYR A 66 -14.59 -8.51 -8.95
C TYR A 66 -15.49 -9.74 -8.77
N VAL A 67 -16.49 -9.92 -9.65
CA VAL A 67 -17.36 -11.11 -9.64
C VAL A 67 -16.58 -12.37 -9.96
N HIS A 68 -15.58 -12.26 -10.83
CA HIS A 68 -14.70 -13.36 -11.19
C HIS A 68 -13.79 -13.79 -10.03
N ASP A 69 -13.23 -12.85 -9.27
CA ASP A 69 -12.46 -13.13 -8.05
C ASP A 69 -13.34 -13.81 -6.98
N LEU A 70 -14.58 -13.34 -6.80
CA LEU A 70 -15.58 -13.97 -5.92
C LEU A 70 -15.92 -15.41 -6.33
N LEU A 71 -15.98 -15.68 -7.63
CA LEU A 71 -16.16 -17.05 -8.11
C LEU A 71 -14.92 -17.90 -7.83
N CYS A 72 -13.72 -17.37 -8.07
CA CYS A 72 -12.48 -18.10 -7.87
C CYS A 72 -12.27 -18.50 -6.40
N ILE A 73 -12.53 -17.59 -5.45
CA ILE A 73 -12.44 -17.94 -4.02
C ILE A 73 -13.47 -19.03 -3.63
N ALA A 74 -14.67 -19.01 -4.20
CA ALA A 74 -15.65 -20.06 -3.95
C ALA A 74 -15.18 -21.43 -4.47
N LEU A 75 -14.52 -21.46 -5.63
CA LEU A 75 -13.94 -22.67 -6.20
C LEU A 75 -12.74 -23.18 -5.39
N GLU A 76 -11.92 -22.29 -4.83
CA GLU A 76 -10.82 -22.65 -3.92
C GLU A 76 -11.35 -23.22 -2.60
N ILE A 77 -12.37 -22.61 -2.00
CA ILE A 77 -13.01 -23.13 -0.78
C ILE A 77 -13.62 -24.50 -1.04
N ALA A 78 -14.30 -24.69 -2.17
CA ALA A 78 -14.87 -25.99 -2.54
C ALA A 78 -13.78 -27.06 -2.70
N TYR A 79 -12.64 -26.72 -3.30
CA TYR A 79 -11.49 -27.62 -3.40
C TYR A 79 -10.87 -27.91 -2.04
N PHE A 80 -10.76 -26.91 -1.16
CA PHE A 80 -10.25 -27.07 0.20
C PHE A 80 -11.07 -28.07 1.01
N VAL A 81 -12.40 -27.98 0.95
CA VAL A 81 -13.29 -28.95 1.63
C VAL A 81 -13.05 -30.37 1.12
N GLU A 82 -12.88 -30.56 -0.18
CA GLU A 82 -12.55 -31.88 -0.75
C GLU A 82 -11.16 -32.37 -0.34
N ALA A 83 -10.17 -31.48 -0.29
CA ALA A 83 -8.82 -31.82 0.14
C ALA A 83 -8.80 -32.29 1.60
N VAL A 84 -9.55 -31.62 2.48
CA VAL A 84 -9.72 -32.04 3.88
C VAL A 84 -10.43 -33.39 3.96
N GLN A 85 -11.49 -33.62 3.17
CA GLN A 85 -12.19 -34.91 3.15
C GLN A 85 -11.35 -36.08 2.63
N ARG A 86 -10.31 -35.79 1.84
CA ARG A 86 -9.38 -36.79 1.31
C ARG A 86 -8.13 -36.98 2.19
N ASP A 87 -8.15 -36.45 3.42
CA ASP A 87 -7.02 -36.47 4.34
C ASP A 87 -5.70 -35.99 3.69
N ALA A 88 -5.79 -34.88 2.95
CA ALA A 88 -4.61 -34.29 2.30
C ALA A 88 -3.54 -33.89 3.32
N THR A 89 -2.29 -33.91 2.89
CA THR A 89 -1.15 -33.54 3.75
C THR A 89 -1.26 -32.11 4.27
N LEU A 90 -0.72 -31.86 5.47
CA LEU A 90 -0.74 -30.53 6.08
C LEU A 90 -0.11 -29.47 5.17
N ALA A 91 1.00 -29.79 4.49
CA ALA A 91 1.63 -28.87 3.54
C ALA A 91 0.67 -28.48 2.39
N HIS A 92 -0.08 -29.43 1.84
CA HIS A 92 -1.05 -29.15 0.78
C HIS A 92 -2.20 -28.25 1.28
N LEU A 93 -2.70 -28.50 2.49
CA LEU A 93 -3.72 -27.65 3.11
C LEU A 93 -3.20 -26.22 3.37
N MET A 94 -1.94 -26.07 3.80
CA MET A 94 -1.31 -24.76 4.02
C MET A 94 -1.20 -23.95 2.73
N VAL A 95 -0.86 -24.60 1.60
CA VAL A 95 -0.86 -23.95 0.28
C VAL A 95 -2.23 -23.36 -0.04
N LEU A 96 -3.30 -24.15 0.15
CA LEU A 96 -4.67 -23.72 -0.10
C LEU A 96 -5.09 -22.56 0.83
N VAL A 97 -4.75 -22.63 2.11
CA VAL A 97 -5.03 -21.56 3.10
C VAL A 97 -4.36 -20.25 2.70
N VAL A 98 -3.12 -20.30 2.21
CA VAL A 98 -2.38 -19.11 1.74
C VAL A 98 -3.06 -18.50 0.51
N CYS A 99 -3.46 -19.31 -0.47
CA CYS A 99 -4.17 -18.84 -1.67
C CYS A 99 -5.54 -18.21 -1.33
N ILE A 100 -6.35 -18.90 -0.54
CA ILE A 100 -7.66 -18.40 -0.07
C ILE A 100 -7.47 -17.11 0.73
N GLY A 101 -6.46 -17.06 1.60
CA GLY A 101 -6.11 -15.87 2.37
C GLY A 101 -5.75 -14.68 1.49
N PHE A 102 -4.95 -14.89 0.43
CA PHE A 102 -4.59 -13.85 -0.53
C PHE A 102 -5.81 -13.32 -1.29
N LEU A 103 -6.65 -14.21 -1.84
CA LEU A 103 -7.85 -13.78 -2.54
C LEU A 103 -8.86 -13.09 -1.62
N THR A 104 -9.06 -13.60 -0.40
CA THR A 104 -9.93 -12.96 0.60
C THR A 104 -9.46 -11.53 0.88
N TYR A 105 -8.15 -11.36 1.08
CA TYR A 105 -7.52 -10.08 1.31
C TYR A 105 -7.72 -9.10 0.14
N THR A 106 -7.50 -9.54 -1.10
CA THR A 106 -7.79 -8.76 -2.31
C THR A 106 -9.26 -8.32 -2.35
N ILE A 107 -10.19 -9.26 -2.18
CA ILE A 107 -11.62 -9.00 -2.30
C ILE A 107 -12.06 -7.97 -1.26
N ILE A 108 -11.58 -8.08 -0.02
CA ILE A 108 -11.88 -7.10 1.04
C ILE A 108 -11.39 -5.70 0.64
N LYS A 109 -10.15 -5.57 0.14
CA LYS A 109 -9.61 -4.28 -0.28
C LYS A 109 -10.36 -3.67 -1.45
N LEU A 110 -10.66 -4.47 -2.48
CA LEU A 110 -11.45 -4.01 -3.63
C LEU A 110 -12.86 -3.60 -3.22
N THR A 111 -13.48 -4.34 -2.29
CA THR A 111 -14.79 -4.02 -1.74
C THR A 111 -14.74 -2.69 -0.98
N MET A 112 -13.75 -2.50 -0.10
CA MET A 112 -13.61 -1.26 0.68
C MET A 112 -13.32 -0.05 -0.20
N HIS A 113 -12.45 -0.20 -1.19
CA HIS A 113 -12.19 0.83 -2.20
C HIS A 113 -13.46 1.21 -2.95
N LYS A 114 -14.26 0.22 -3.36
CA LYS A 114 -15.47 0.46 -4.15
C LYS A 114 -16.62 1.06 -3.33
N LEU A 115 -16.81 0.60 -2.09
CA LEU A 115 -17.85 1.11 -1.19
C LEU A 115 -17.63 2.59 -0.84
N HIS A 116 -16.36 2.98 -0.62
CA HIS A 116 -16.01 4.34 -0.20
C HIS A 116 -15.38 5.17 -1.34
N GLU A 117 -15.56 4.76 -2.59
CA GLU A 117 -14.92 5.42 -3.76
C GLU A 117 -15.25 6.93 -3.82
N VAL A 118 -16.49 7.30 -3.47
CA VAL A 118 -16.93 8.71 -3.46
C VAL A 118 -16.24 9.49 -2.34
N GLU A 119 -16.25 8.97 -1.10
CA GLU A 119 -15.62 9.64 0.05
C GLU A 119 -14.10 9.77 -0.14
N LEU A 120 -13.44 8.74 -0.69
CA LEU A 120 -12.00 8.78 -0.98
C LEU A 120 -11.66 9.84 -2.02
N ASN A 121 -12.50 10.02 -3.03
CA ASN A 121 -12.30 11.04 -4.05
C ASN A 121 -12.60 12.45 -3.52
N GLU A 122 -13.58 12.62 -2.65
CA GLU A 122 -13.79 13.88 -1.93
C GLU A 122 -12.54 14.27 -1.12
N ILE A 123 -11.94 13.33 -0.39
CA ILE A 123 -10.70 13.56 0.35
C ILE A 123 -9.56 13.99 -0.59
N LEU A 124 -9.38 13.28 -1.72
CA LEU A 124 -8.37 13.65 -2.72
C LEU A 124 -8.60 15.06 -3.30
N ILE A 125 -9.85 15.44 -3.54
CA ILE A 125 -10.20 16.77 -4.05
C ILE A 125 -9.94 17.84 -2.99
N GLN A 126 -10.30 17.60 -1.74
CA GLN A 126 -9.98 18.50 -0.64
C GLN A 126 -8.46 18.70 -0.51
N LEU A 127 -7.67 17.61 -0.55
CA LEU A 127 -6.21 17.66 -0.51
C LEU A 127 -5.61 18.37 -1.73
N LYS A 128 -6.22 18.21 -2.91
CA LYS A 128 -5.83 18.94 -4.13
C LYS A 128 -6.09 20.44 -3.99
N ASN A 129 -7.23 20.84 -3.44
CA ASN A 129 -7.57 22.24 -3.23
C ASN A 129 -6.67 22.91 -2.17
N LEU A 130 -6.16 22.13 -1.21
CA LEU A 130 -5.17 22.57 -0.23
C LEU A 130 -3.74 22.56 -0.76
N TYR A 131 -3.49 22.03 -1.97
CA TYR A 131 -2.15 21.93 -2.51
C TYR A 131 -1.61 23.31 -2.88
N PRO A 132 -0.41 23.70 -2.41
CA PRO A 132 0.12 25.04 -2.67
C PRO A 132 0.56 25.19 -4.14
N GLU A 133 0.48 26.41 -4.67
CA GLU A 133 0.91 26.73 -6.03
C GLU A 133 2.44 26.62 -6.21
N THR A 134 3.19 27.01 -5.17
CA THR A 134 4.64 26.89 -5.08
C THR A 134 5.01 26.18 -3.78
N LEU A 135 5.96 25.25 -3.86
CA LEU A 135 6.42 24.46 -2.72
C LEU A 135 7.92 24.71 -2.56
N ASP A 136 8.35 25.02 -1.34
CA ASP A 136 9.76 25.23 -1.04
C ASP A 136 10.60 24.00 -1.42
N THR A 137 11.87 24.22 -1.77
CA THR A 137 12.76 23.18 -2.29
C THR A 137 12.94 22.02 -1.31
N LYS A 138 13.13 22.31 -0.02
CA LYS A 138 13.34 21.30 1.03
C LYS A 138 12.16 20.31 1.20
N PRO A 139 10.92 20.75 1.49
CA PRO A 139 9.79 19.83 1.56
C PRO A 139 9.54 19.14 0.20
N ALA A 140 9.72 19.85 -0.91
CA ALA A 140 9.55 19.24 -2.24
C ALA A 140 10.49 18.05 -2.48
N GLU A 141 11.73 18.10 -2.02
CA GLU A 141 12.71 17.01 -2.15
C GLU A 141 12.35 15.81 -1.27
N GLU A 142 11.93 16.03 -0.03
CA GLU A 142 11.50 14.98 0.90
C GLU A 142 10.31 14.20 0.33
N TYR A 143 9.26 14.90 -0.11
CA TYR A 143 8.07 14.26 -0.68
C TYR A 143 8.36 13.64 -2.05
N ARG A 144 9.30 14.18 -2.84
CA ARG A 144 9.77 13.54 -4.07
C ARG A 144 10.44 12.20 -3.79
N ARG A 145 11.23 12.11 -2.71
CA ARG A 145 11.85 10.84 -2.28
C ARG A 145 10.78 9.82 -1.87
N HIS A 146 9.74 10.23 -1.14
CA HIS A 146 8.63 9.33 -0.81
C HIS A 146 7.85 8.87 -2.05
N ILE A 147 7.57 9.76 -3.00
CA ILE A 147 6.92 9.38 -4.27
C ILE A 147 7.81 8.42 -5.06
N TRP A 148 9.11 8.69 -5.13
CA TRP A 148 10.06 7.81 -5.80
C TRP A 148 10.11 6.44 -5.13
N PHE A 149 10.10 6.40 -3.79
CA PHE A 149 10.05 5.16 -3.02
C PHE A 149 8.76 4.37 -3.31
N LEU A 150 7.58 5.01 -3.33
CA LEU A 150 6.32 4.36 -3.72
C LEU A 150 6.35 3.82 -5.15
N LYS A 151 6.92 4.59 -6.09
CA LYS A 151 7.07 4.16 -7.49
C LYS A 151 8.02 2.97 -7.60
N LEU A 152 9.18 3.02 -6.94
CA LEU A 152 10.14 1.92 -6.91
C LEU A 152 9.49 0.66 -6.32
N PHE A 153 8.80 0.80 -5.19
CA PHE A 153 8.10 -0.29 -4.53
C PHE A 153 7.05 -0.92 -5.47
N SER A 154 6.24 -0.09 -6.13
CA SER A 154 5.21 -0.58 -7.06
C SER A 154 5.80 -1.28 -8.29
N VAL A 155 6.91 -0.76 -8.84
CA VAL A 155 7.63 -1.42 -9.94
C VAL A 155 8.21 -2.74 -9.49
N LEU A 156 8.86 -2.78 -8.32
CA LEU A 156 9.39 -4.01 -7.74
C LEU A 156 8.27 -5.04 -7.53
N TYR A 157 7.11 -4.61 -7.03
CA TYR A 157 5.94 -5.47 -6.82
C TYR A 157 5.45 -6.07 -8.15
N ILE A 158 5.36 -5.28 -9.21
CA ILE A 158 4.97 -5.75 -10.55
C ILE A 158 6.02 -6.70 -11.13
N VAL A 159 7.31 -6.42 -10.96
CA VAL A 159 8.38 -7.33 -11.39
C VAL A 159 8.28 -8.66 -10.66
N VAL A 160 8.09 -8.63 -9.34
CA VAL A 160 7.91 -9.83 -8.53
C VAL A 160 6.66 -10.61 -8.99
N LEU A 161 5.57 -9.94 -9.32
CA LEU A 161 4.38 -10.58 -9.90
C LEU A 161 4.69 -11.31 -11.21
N VAL A 162 5.41 -10.66 -12.13
CA VAL A 162 5.78 -11.28 -13.41
C VAL A 162 6.67 -12.49 -13.17
N VAL A 163 7.68 -12.35 -12.31
CA VAL A 163 8.56 -13.46 -11.92
C VAL A 163 7.77 -14.60 -11.27
N PHE A 164 6.85 -14.29 -10.35
CA PHE A 164 5.98 -15.27 -9.69
C PHE A 164 5.11 -16.03 -10.70
N ASN A 165 4.53 -15.34 -11.68
CA ASN A 165 3.77 -15.99 -12.76
C ASN A 165 4.65 -16.88 -13.65
N VAL A 166 5.89 -16.49 -13.93
CA VAL A 166 6.85 -17.31 -14.69
C VAL A 166 7.29 -18.54 -13.90
N ILE A 167 7.48 -18.43 -12.58
CA ILE A 167 7.82 -19.56 -11.70
C ILE A 167 6.72 -20.64 -11.73
N PHE A 168 5.47 -20.30 -12.07
CA PHE A 168 4.42 -21.30 -12.22
C PHE A 168 4.62 -22.24 -13.42
N TYR A 169 5.29 -21.81 -14.49
CA TYR A 169 5.67 -22.69 -15.59
C TYR A 169 6.89 -23.57 -15.27
N ALA A 170 7.69 -23.22 -14.26
CA ALA A 170 8.97 -23.87 -14.00
C ALA A 170 8.85 -25.40 -13.72
N PRO A 171 7.88 -25.92 -12.93
CA PRO A 171 7.75 -27.37 -12.74
C PRO A 171 7.43 -28.11 -14.03
N SER A 172 6.50 -27.60 -14.84
CA SER A 172 6.15 -28.22 -16.12
C SER A 172 7.36 -28.27 -17.07
N ILE A 173 8.18 -27.21 -17.10
CA ILE A 173 9.42 -27.15 -17.89
C ILE A 173 10.50 -28.09 -17.32
N THR A 174 10.70 -28.10 -16.01
CA THR A 174 11.72 -28.97 -15.39
C THR A 174 11.38 -30.45 -15.54
N VAL A 175 10.11 -30.82 -15.47
CA VAL A 175 9.68 -32.20 -15.75
C VAL A 175 9.94 -32.52 -17.22
N LEU A 176 9.58 -31.64 -18.16
CA LEU A 176 9.90 -31.84 -19.59
C LEU A 176 11.40 -32.09 -19.80
N ILE A 177 12.27 -31.27 -19.21
CA ILE A 177 13.72 -31.39 -19.38
C ILE A 177 14.24 -32.71 -18.78
N LYS A 178 13.70 -33.14 -17.63
CA LYS A 178 14.18 -34.33 -16.93
C LYS A 178 13.65 -35.64 -17.49
N THR A 179 12.38 -35.69 -17.88
CA THR A 179 11.69 -36.93 -18.26
C THR A 179 11.42 -37.04 -19.77
N GLY A 180 11.64 -35.96 -20.52
CA GLY A 180 11.24 -35.85 -21.93
C GLY A 180 9.72 -35.78 -22.13
N HIS A 181 8.93 -35.83 -21.05
CA HIS A 181 7.47 -35.81 -21.08
C HIS A 181 6.95 -34.51 -20.50
N TRP A 182 6.00 -33.89 -21.20
CA TRP A 182 5.37 -32.67 -20.74
C TRP A 182 4.29 -32.99 -19.70
N GLU A 183 4.62 -32.90 -18.42
CA GLU A 183 3.62 -32.94 -17.35
C GLU A 183 2.98 -31.57 -17.14
N LYS A 184 1.65 -31.54 -17.26
CA LYS A 184 0.83 -30.34 -17.15
C LYS A 184 0.43 -30.12 -15.70
N ILE A 185 1.13 -29.22 -15.01
CA ILE A 185 0.88 -28.88 -13.62
C ILE A 185 0.22 -27.49 -13.56
N LEU A 186 -0.94 -27.39 -12.92
CA LEU A 186 -1.62 -26.11 -12.73
C LEU A 186 -0.99 -25.30 -11.57
N PRO A 187 -0.85 -23.98 -11.73
CA PRO A 187 -0.38 -23.05 -10.71
C PRO A 187 -1.14 -23.12 -9.38
N PHE A 188 -2.47 -23.13 -9.46
CA PHE A 188 -3.38 -23.06 -8.32
C PHE A 188 -4.39 -24.20 -8.36
N TYR A 189 -4.79 -24.65 -7.17
CA TYR A 189 -5.72 -25.76 -7.00
C TYR A 189 -7.15 -25.23 -6.88
N LEU A 190 -7.86 -25.22 -8.02
CA LEU A 190 -9.27 -24.86 -8.10
C LEU A 190 -10.11 -26.08 -8.51
N LYS A 191 -11.32 -26.18 -7.96
CA LYS A 191 -12.28 -27.20 -8.37
C LYS A 191 -12.92 -26.81 -9.71
N TYR A 192 -12.46 -27.41 -10.80
CA TYR A 192 -13.09 -27.26 -12.11
C TYR A 192 -14.16 -28.33 -12.34
N TRP A 193 -15.27 -27.96 -12.98
CA TRP A 193 -16.31 -28.91 -13.42
C TRP A 193 -15.99 -29.61 -14.74
N TYR A 194 -14.85 -29.28 -15.35
CA TYR A 194 -14.38 -29.84 -16.61
C TYR A 194 -12.98 -30.44 -16.45
N ASP A 195 -12.63 -31.36 -17.35
CA ASP A 195 -11.30 -31.95 -17.38
C ASP A 195 -10.29 -31.00 -18.05
N TRP A 196 -9.52 -30.32 -17.21
CA TRP A 196 -8.48 -29.38 -17.62
C TRP A 196 -7.25 -30.06 -18.23
N ARG A 197 -7.09 -31.39 -18.12
CA ARG A 197 -5.91 -32.12 -18.62
C ARG A 197 -5.86 -32.18 -20.16
N LYS A 198 -6.98 -31.92 -20.83
CA LYS A 198 -7.06 -31.85 -22.30
C LYS A 198 -6.16 -30.75 -22.85
N PRO A 199 -5.48 -30.95 -24.00
CA PRO A 199 -4.37 -30.11 -24.42
C PRO A 199 -4.73 -28.63 -24.58
N VAL A 200 -5.82 -28.30 -25.29
CA VAL A 200 -6.30 -26.92 -25.49
C VAL A 200 -6.91 -26.33 -24.21
N VAL A 201 -7.63 -27.15 -23.44
CA VAL A 201 -8.30 -26.71 -22.21
C VAL A 201 -7.29 -26.34 -21.13
N PHE A 202 -6.17 -27.06 -21.05
CA PHE A 202 -5.08 -26.73 -20.14
C PHE A 202 -4.53 -25.33 -20.38
N GLU A 203 -4.20 -24.98 -21.63
CA GLU A 203 -3.63 -23.67 -21.95
C GLU A 203 -4.61 -22.54 -21.60
N LEU A 204 -5.90 -22.74 -21.89
CA LEU A 204 -6.94 -21.78 -21.53
C LEU A 204 -7.10 -21.64 -20.01
N THR A 205 -7.06 -22.76 -19.27
CA THR A 205 -7.15 -22.78 -17.81
C THR A 205 -5.92 -22.11 -17.18
N PHE A 206 -4.75 -22.31 -17.77
CA PHE A 206 -3.51 -21.69 -17.32
C PHE A 206 -3.53 -20.17 -17.53
N LEU A 207 -3.95 -19.71 -18.71
CA LEU A 207 -4.13 -18.28 -19.00
C LEU A 207 -5.16 -17.63 -18.06
N HIS A 208 -6.25 -18.34 -17.75
CA HIS A 208 -7.22 -17.93 -16.74
C HIS A 208 -6.58 -17.78 -15.35
N GLN A 209 -5.75 -18.72 -14.92
CA GLN A 209 -5.06 -18.62 -13.63
C GLN A 209 -4.03 -17.47 -13.56
N ILE A 210 -3.31 -17.18 -14.65
CA ILE A 210 -2.45 -15.98 -14.73
C ILE A 210 -3.30 -14.71 -14.62
N TRP A 211 -4.46 -14.68 -15.27
CA TRP A 211 -5.36 -13.55 -15.19
C TRP A 211 -5.81 -13.29 -13.75
N VAL A 212 -6.28 -14.33 -13.06
CA VAL A 212 -6.74 -14.25 -11.66
C VAL A 212 -5.62 -13.72 -10.77
N SER A 213 -4.42 -14.32 -10.83
CA SER A 213 -3.29 -13.91 -10.01
C SER A 213 -2.88 -12.45 -10.26
N SER A 214 -2.85 -12.04 -11.53
CA SER A 214 -2.48 -10.68 -11.94
C SER A 214 -3.52 -9.65 -11.51
N SER A 215 -4.80 -9.99 -11.64
CA SER A 215 -5.90 -9.12 -11.21
C SER A 215 -5.94 -8.95 -9.70
N ALA A 216 -5.76 -10.03 -8.95
CA ALA A 216 -5.79 -10.00 -7.49
C ALA A 216 -4.65 -9.15 -6.92
N VAL A 217 -3.46 -9.29 -7.48
CA VAL A 217 -2.29 -8.51 -7.08
C VAL A 217 -2.44 -7.03 -7.43
N THR A 218 -2.90 -6.73 -8.64
CA THR A 218 -3.09 -5.34 -9.08
C THR A 218 -4.14 -4.63 -8.22
N GLY A 219 -5.20 -5.34 -7.79
CA GLY A 219 -6.21 -4.83 -6.89
C GLY A 219 -5.68 -4.45 -5.50
N VAL A 220 -4.81 -5.30 -4.93
CA VAL A 220 -4.11 -4.99 -3.66
C VAL A 220 -3.23 -3.76 -3.83
N LEU A 221 -2.40 -3.75 -4.89
CA LEU A 221 -1.48 -2.65 -5.17
C LEU A 221 -2.23 -1.32 -5.33
N LEU A 222 -3.39 -1.33 -5.99
CA LEU A 222 -4.25 -0.15 -6.13
C LEU A 222 -4.67 0.41 -4.77
N ALA A 223 -5.24 -0.43 -3.91
CA ALA A 223 -5.76 -0.02 -2.61
C ALA A 223 -4.67 0.51 -1.67
N ASP A 224 -3.49 -0.12 -1.69
CA ASP A 224 -2.36 0.27 -0.84
C ASP A 224 -1.63 1.50 -1.33
N THR A 225 -1.46 1.62 -2.65
CA THR A 225 -0.89 2.84 -3.23
C THR A 225 -1.81 4.02 -2.95
N LEU A 226 -3.14 3.85 -3.05
CA LEU A 226 -4.11 4.88 -2.68
C LEU A 226 -3.97 5.27 -1.20
N TYR A 227 -3.86 4.29 -0.32
CA TYR A 227 -3.68 4.53 1.12
C TYR A 227 -2.42 5.36 1.39
N CYS A 228 -1.28 4.93 0.86
CA CYS A 228 0.01 5.59 1.08
C CYS A 228 0.02 7.00 0.48
N THR A 229 -0.57 7.18 -0.70
CA THR A 229 -0.63 8.49 -1.36
C THR A 229 -1.48 9.49 -0.57
N ILE A 230 -2.64 9.09 -0.07
CA ILE A 230 -3.49 9.97 0.75
C ILE A 230 -2.77 10.35 2.05
N ILE A 231 -2.16 9.39 2.75
CA ILE A 231 -1.39 9.67 3.96
C ILE A 231 -0.23 10.61 3.67
N LEU A 232 0.49 10.40 2.57
CA LEU A 232 1.62 11.24 2.19
C LEU A 232 1.17 12.68 1.91
N LEU A 233 0.03 12.87 1.24
CA LEU A 233 -0.56 14.18 1.00
C LEU A 233 -1.00 14.85 2.31
N ILE A 234 -1.65 14.12 3.22
CA ILE A 234 -2.05 14.63 4.54
C ILE A 234 -0.80 15.03 5.35
N SER A 235 0.21 14.17 5.39
CA SER A 235 1.49 14.40 6.09
C SER A 235 2.19 15.66 5.56
N MET A 236 2.16 15.87 4.25
CA MET A 236 2.65 17.10 3.62
C MET A 236 1.89 18.32 4.10
N GLN A 237 0.56 18.24 4.20
CA GLN A 237 -0.24 19.37 4.66
C GLN A 237 0.02 19.71 6.13
N PHE A 238 0.26 18.73 6.99
CA PHE A 238 0.68 18.96 8.37
C PHE A 238 2.06 19.62 8.47
N GLU A 239 3.04 19.13 7.72
CA GLU A 239 4.38 19.74 7.67
C GLU A 239 4.33 21.20 7.18
N LEU A 240 3.56 21.47 6.13
CA LEU A 240 3.41 22.84 5.61
C LEU A 240 2.68 23.76 6.58
N LEU A 241 1.69 23.23 7.30
CA LEU A 241 1.00 23.98 8.35
C LEU A 241 1.95 24.27 9.52
N GLY A 242 2.76 23.29 9.93
CA GLY A 242 3.79 23.47 10.96
C GLY A 242 4.75 24.59 10.61
N LYS A 243 5.34 24.57 9.41
CA LYS A 243 6.24 25.64 8.94
C LYS A 243 5.59 27.02 8.94
N ARG A 244 4.35 27.13 8.47
CA ARG A 244 3.61 28.39 8.54
C ARG A 244 3.38 28.87 9.97
N LEU A 245 3.14 27.97 10.91
CA LEU A 245 2.96 28.31 12.33
C LEU A 245 4.26 28.69 13.04
N GLU A 246 5.41 28.28 12.51
CA GLU A 246 6.74 28.62 13.00
C GLU A 246 7.15 30.06 12.63
N GLU A 247 6.57 30.62 11.56
CA GLU A 247 6.84 31.98 11.09
C GLU A 247 6.48 33.03 12.17
N SER A 248 7.36 34.01 12.34
CA SER A 248 7.30 34.95 13.48
C SER A 248 6.25 36.06 13.33
N GLU A 249 5.76 36.33 12.13
CA GLU A 249 4.89 37.48 11.80
C GLU A 249 3.52 37.02 11.29
N LEU A 250 2.84 36.17 12.08
CA LEU A 250 1.49 35.72 11.75
C LEU A 250 0.45 36.77 12.18
N ASP A 251 -0.19 37.38 11.19
CA ASP A 251 -1.36 38.24 11.43
C ASP A 251 -2.53 37.42 12.00
N GLU A 252 -3.39 38.05 12.81
CA GLU A 252 -4.60 37.43 13.38
C GLU A 252 -5.46 36.65 12.34
N PRO A 253 -5.81 37.20 11.16
CA PRO A 253 -6.54 36.46 10.13
C PRO A 253 -5.79 35.24 9.58
N GLU A 254 -4.46 35.27 9.55
CA GLU A 254 -3.65 34.13 9.08
C GLU A 254 -3.58 33.02 10.13
N LEU A 255 -3.50 33.40 11.41
CA LEU A 255 -3.59 32.45 12.51
C LEU A 255 -4.93 31.72 12.52
N VAL A 256 -6.04 32.43 12.27
CA VAL A 256 -7.38 31.82 12.12
C VAL A 256 -7.40 30.81 10.98
N LYS A 257 -6.85 31.17 9.80
CA LYS A 257 -6.73 30.23 8.67
C LYS A 257 -5.90 28.99 9.01
N CYS A 258 -4.84 29.15 9.79
CA CYS A 258 -4.03 28.02 10.25
C CYS A 258 -4.82 27.09 11.17
N VAL A 259 -5.63 27.64 12.09
CA VAL A 259 -6.54 26.86 12.95
C VAL A 259 -7.58 26.12 12.11
N GLU A 260 -8.24 26.80 11.17
CA GLU A 260 -9.22 26.18 10.27
C GLU A 260 -8.60 25.04 9.46
N LYS A 261 -7.39 25.26 8.93
CA LYS A 261 -6.64 24.22 8.21
C LYS A 261 -6.27 23.05 9.12
N HIS A 262 -5.83 23.30 10.36
CA HIS A 262 -5.51 22.24 11.31
C HIS A 262 -6.73 21.36 11.60
N LEU A 263 -7.88 21.98 11.90
CA LEU A 263 -9.14 21.27 12.17
C LEU A 263 -9.62 20.48 10.95
N LEU A 264 -9.50 21.05 9.75
CA LEU A 264 -9.80 20.36 8.51
C LEU A 264 -8.92 19.12 8.31
N LEU A 265 -7.61 19.21 8.57
CA LEU A 265 -6.71 18.06 8.44
C LEU A 265 -7.03 16.95 9.45
N ILE A 266 -7.40 17.32 10.68
CA ILE A 266 -7.86 16.36 11.70
C ILE A 266 -9.15 15.65 11.23
N ASP A 267 -10.11 16.38 10.68
CA ASP A 267 -11.34 15.79 10.13
C ASP A 267 -11.04 14.84 8.96
N VAL A 268 -10.17 15.25 8.04
CA VAL A 268 -9.74 14.41 6.91
C VAL A 268 -9.07 13.12 7.41
N CYS A 269 -8.19 13.21 8.42
CA CYS A 269 -7.59 12.04 9.07
C CYS A 269 -8.65 11.11 9.67
N ALA A 270 -9.58 11.64 10.44
CA ALA A 270 -10.62 10.84 11.11
C ALA A 270 -11.55 10.15 10.10
N ARG A 271 -11.93 10.84 9.02
CA ARG A 271 -12.71 10.26 7.91
C ARG A 271 -11.94 9.17 7.21
N PHE A 272 -10.67 9.42 6.89
CA PHE A 272 -9.81 8.47 6.21
C PHE A 272 -9.53 7.22 7.06
N GLU A 273 -9.30 7.41 8.35
CA GLU A 273 -9.20 6.33 9.34
C GLU A 273 -10.46 5.48 9.31
N ARG A 274 -11.64 6.07 9.47
CA ARG A 274 -12.92 5.34 9.47
C ARG A 274 -13.09 4.44 8.23
N ILE A 275 -12.68 4.91 7.05
CA ILE A 275 -12.80 4.17 5.78
C ILE A 275 -11.86 2.96 5.76
N TYR A 276 -10.58 3.13 6.14
CA TYR A 276 -9.57 2.07 6.02
C TYR A 276 -9.48 1.15 7.25
N SER A 277 -9.99 1.58 8.40
CA SER A 277 -9.88 0.88 9.69
C SER A 277 -10.34 -0.59 9.64
N PRO A 278 -11.51 -0.93 9.03
CA PRO A 278 -11.93 -2.33 8.91
C PRO A 278 -11.00 -3.17 8.04
N SER A 279 -10.55 -2.61 6.91
CA SER A 279 -9.63 -3.28 5.99
C SER A 279 -8.28 -3.57 6.66
N LEU A 280 -7.76 -2.62 7.44
CA LEU A 280 -6.50 -2.75 8.16
C LEU A 280 -6.58 -3.82 9.25
N LEU A 281 -7.72 -3.94 9.96
CA LEU A 281 -7.90 -5.00 10.95
C LEU A 281 -7.79 -6.38 10.31
N VAL A 282 -8.54 -6.63 9.23
CA VAL A 282 -8.48 -7.94 8.57
C VAL A 282 -7.07 -8.22 8.03
N THR A 283 -6.41 -7.19 7.50
CA THR A 283 -5.03 -7.29 7.03
C THR A 283 -4.09 -7.76 8.13
N PHE A 284 -4.18 -7.17 9.33
CA PHE A 284 -3.22 -7.43 10.41
C PHE A 284 -3.53 -8.69 11.21
N VAL A 285 -4.81 -9.03 11.40
CA VAL A 285 -5.20 -10.28 12.06
C VAL A 285 -4.89 -11.49 11.17
N GLY A 286 -5.14 -11.37 9.86
CA GLY A 286 -4.87 -12.46 8.91
C GLY A 286 -3.40 -12.62 8.55
N SER A 287 -2.61 -11.54 8.60
CA SER A 287 -1.22 -11.56 8.12
C SER A 287 -0.31 -12.46 8.93
N SER A 288 -0.45 -12.54 10.27
CA SER A 288 0.40 -13.42 11.08
C SER A 288 0.23 -14.88 10.70
N GLY A 289 -1.00 -15.31 10.43
CA GLY A 289 -1.33 -16.66 9.96
C GLY A 289 -0.77 -16.95 8.58
N VAL A 290 -0.98 -16.06 7.61
CA VAL A 290 -0.47 -16.22 6.24
C VAL A 290 1.07 -16.24 6.22
N ILE A 291 1.72 -15.33 6.96
CA ILE A 291 3.19 -15.28 7.09
C ILE A 291 3.71 -16.58 7.71
N CYS A 292 3.05 -17.09 8.76
CA CYS A 292 3.40 -18.37 9.38
C CYS A 292 3.30 -19.54 8.39
N CYS A 293 2.21 -19.62 7.62
CA CYS A 293 2.02 -20.67 6.61
C CYS A 293 3.09 -20.58 5.51
N CYS A 294 3.39 -19.37 5.02
CA CYS A 294 4.46 -19.16 4.03
C CYS A 294 5.84 -19.54 4.59
N LEU A 295 6.16 -19.17 5.83
CA LEU A 295 7.41 -19.55 6.50
C LEU A 295 7.55 -21.07 6.61
N PHE A 296 6.46 -21.78 6.97
CA PHE A 296 6.44 -23.23 7.01
C PHE A 296 6.72 -23.85 5.63
N LEU A 297 6.01 -23.39 4.60
CA LEU A 297 6.18 -23.89 3.23
C LEU A 297 7.57 -23.58 2.64
N THR A 298 8.21 -22.49 3.08
CA THR A 298 9.57 -22.13 2.66
C THR A 298 10.67 -22.90 3.39
N LEU A 299 10.54 -23.09 4.70
CA LEU A 299 11.64 -23.59 5.55
C LEU A 299 11.51 -25.07 5.92
N ALA A 300 10.28 -25.60 5.98
CA ALA A 300 10.00 -26.99 6.31
C ALA A 300 9.52 -27.79 5.08
N GLY A 301 9.28 -27.13 3.95
CA GLY A 301 8.88 -27.79 2.71
C GLY A 301 10.00 -28.62 2.08
N GLU A 302 9.66 -29.84 1.64
CA GLU A 302 10.60 -30.75 0.97
C GLU A 302 10.87 -30.34 -0.49
N ASN A 303 9.93 -29.62 -1.12
CA ASN A 303 9.99 -29.22 -2.51
C ASN A 303 10.67 -27.85 -2.68
N MET A 304 11.92 -27.85 -3.15
CA MET A 304 12.68 -26.60 -3.43
C MET A 304 11.92 -25.62 -4.34
N GLY A 305 11.16 -26.12 -5.33
CA GLY A 305 10.34 -25.28 -6.21
C GLY A 305 9.19 -24.58 -5.48
N GLU A 306 8.55 -25.25 -4.52
CA GLU A 306 7.50 -24.64 -3.68
C GLU A 306 8.11 -23.69 -2.67
N ALA A 307 9.25 -24.04 -2.08
CA ALA A 307 9.95 -23.17 -1.14
C ALA A 307 10.30 -21.81 -1.75
N VAL A 308 10.78 -21.79 -3.01
CA VAL A 308 11.06 -20.55 -3.77
C VAL A 308 9.78 -19.76 -4.07
N ARG A 309 8.67 -20.42 -4.38
CA ARG A 309 7.38 -19.74 -4.62
C ARG A 309 6.89 -19.02 -3.38
N PHE A 310 6.86 -19.72 -2.26
CA PHE A 310 6.35 -19.18 -1.01
C PHE A 310 7.31 -18.17 -0.38
N SER A 311 8.62 -18.24 -0.66
CA SER A 311 9.56 -17.22 -0.19
C SER A 311 9.36 -15.88 -0.90
N VAL A 312 9.08 -15.92 -2.21
CA VAL A 312 8.71 -14.73 -2.99
C VAL A 312 7.40 -14.14 -2.47
N LEU A 313 6.38 -14.97 -2.25
CA LEU A 313 5.09 -14.53 -1.70
C LEU A 313 5.23 -13.95 -0.28
N LEU A 314 6.02 -14.60 0.58
CA LEU A 314 6.36 -14.13 1.92
C LEU A 314 6.98 -12.73 1.88
N PHE A 315 7.98 -12.53 1.02
CA PHE A 315 8.64 -11.22 0.85
C PHE A 315 7.64 -10.14 0.46
N VAL A 316 6.76 -10.44 -0.51
CA VAL A 316 5.70 -9.52 -0.97
C VAL A 316 4.77 -9.12 0.17
N TYR A 317 4.30 -10.08 0.97
CA TYR A 317 3.43 -9.82 2.12
C TYR A 317 4.09 -8.97 3.19
N ILE A 318 5.33 -9.31 3.58
CA ILE A 318 6.08 -8.55 4.59
C ILE A 318 6.27 -7.11 4.12
N MET A 319 6.68 -6.93 2.86
CA MET A 319 6.88 -5.61 2.26
C MET A 319 5.60 -4.79 2.20
N ASN A 320 4.45 -5.42 1.91
CA ASN A 320 3.16 -4.75 1.90
C ASN A 320 2.78 -4.19 3.29
N ILE A 321 2.89 -5.03 4.34
CA ILE A 321 2.58 -4.61 5.71
C ILE A 321 3.57 -3.54 6.19
N PHE A 322 4.85 -3.71 5.86
CA PHE A 322 5.88 -2.71 6.13
C PHE A 322 5.50 -1.35 5.53
N LEU A 323 5.06 -1.32 4.26
CA LEU A 323 4.68 -0.08 3.58
C LEU A 323 3.53 0.63 4.31
N LEU A 324 2.47 -0.11 4.68
CA LEU A 324 1.32 0.43 5.40
C LEU A 324 1.71 1.00 6.77
N CYS A 325 2.52 0.27 7.54
CA CYS A 325 2.98 0.68 8.87
C CYS A 325 4.01 1.82 8.82
N TYR A 326 4.84 1.86 7.77
CA TYR A 326 5.81 2.93 7.55
C TYR A 326 5.09 4.27 7.34
N TYR A 327 4.14 4.33 6.39
CA TYR A 327 3.38 5.55 6.16
C TYR A 327 2.45 5.91 7.32
N GLY A 328 1.89 4.92 8.03
CA GLY A 328 1.19 5.17 9.29
C GLY A 328 2.06 5.88 10.32
N SER A 329 3.34 5.49 10.43
CA SER A 329 4.29 6.14 11.35
C SER A 329 4.70 7.53 10.88
N VAL A 330 4.85 7.74 9.56
CA VAL A 330 5.11 9.07 8.99
C VAL A 330 3.97 10.05 9.32
N LEU A 331 2.71 9.59 9.25
CA LEU A 331 1.57 10.43 9.64
C LEU A 331 1.63 10.87 11.11
N MET A 332 1.95 9.94 12.01
CA MET A 332 2.07 10.18 13.44
C MET A 332 3.19 11.18 13.74
N GLU A 333 4.34 11.02 13.09
CA GLU A 333 5.48 11.94 13.20
C GLU A 333 5.12 13.34 12.70
N LYS A 334 4.56 13.46 11.49
CA LYS A 334 4.26 14.77 10.89
C LYS A 334 3.14 15.51 11.60
N SER A 335 2.13 14.80 12.13
CA SER A 335 1.04 15.43 12.89
C SER A 335 1.49 15.90 14.28
N SER A 336 2.33 15.13 14.97
CA SER A 336 2.85 15.52 16.29
C SER A 336 3.87 16.67 16.23
N ASN A 337 4.63 16.78 15.13
CA ASN A 337 5.60 17.85 14.92
C ASN A 337 4.98 19.26 14.88
N ILE A 338 3.67 19.40 14.67
CA ILE A 338 2.97 20.71 14.75
C ILE A 338 3.23 21.37 16.11
N ALA A 339 3.20 20.59 17.20
CA ALA A 339 3.49 21.11 18.53
C ALA A 339 4.93 21.65 18.63
N HIS A 340 5.87 20.99 17.96
CA HIS A 340 7.26 21.44 17.92
C HIS A 340 7.42 22.77 17.16
N HIS A 341 6.80 22.89 15.99
CA HIS A 341 6.82 24.13 15.20
C HIS A 341 6.18 25.31 15.94
N VAL A 342 5.03 25.08 16.60
CA VAL A 342 4.38 26.11 17.43
C VAL A 342 5.26 26.50 18.61
N TYR A 343 5.97 25.56 19.23
CA TYR A 343 6.89 25.87 20.31
C TYR A 343 8.08 26.73 19.84
N GLN A 344 8.58 26.48 18.63
CA GLN A 344 9.68 27.22 18.01
C GLN A 344 9.26 28.60 17.50
N SER A 345 7.96 28.83 17.31
CA SER A 345 7.46 30.14 16.91
C SER A 345 7.68 31.18 18.01
N GLN A 346 7.75 32.44 17.62
CA GLN A 346 7.86 33.58 18.55
C GLN A 346 6.50 33.94 19.17
N TRP A 347 5.68 32.93 19.52
CA TRP A 347 4.29 33.10 19.97
C TRP A 347 4.14 34.04 21.17
N TYR A 348 5.16 34.15 22.03
CA TYR A 348 5.18 35.02 23.20
C TYR A 348 5.27 36.52 22.87
N ASN A 349 5.67 36.87 21.65
CA ASN A 349 5.69 38.26 21.17
C ASN A 349 4.31 38.71 20.65
N ASN A 350 3.37 37.78 20.42
CA ASN A 350 2.04 38.10 19.91
C ASN A 350 1.10 38.62 21.01
N CYS A 351 -0.08 39.12 20.62
CA CYS A 351 -1.05 39.61 21.58
C CYS A 351 -1.61 38.47 22.46
N LYS A 352 -2.19 38.79 23.62
CA LYS A 352 -2.73 37.78 24.56
C LYS A 352 -3.80 36.87 23.94
N LYS A 353 -4.53 37.35 22.93
CA LYS A 353 -5.54 36.55 22.22
C LYS A 353 -4.85 35.47 21.38
N ASP A 354 -3.87 35.84 20.58
CA ASP A 354 -3.13 34.93 19.71
C ASP A 354 -2.28 33.95 20.52
N GLN A 355 -1.66 34.38 21.61
CA GLN A 355 -0.96 33.51 22.55
C GLN A 355 -1.84 32.35 23.04
N LYS A 356 -3.12 32.63 23.36
CA LYS A 356 -4.08 31.57 23.74
C LYS A 356 -4.38 30.64 22.58
N THR A 357 -4.49 31.16 21.36
CA THR A 357 -4.70 30.34 20.16
C THR A 357 -3.51 29.41 19.90
N PHE A 358 -2.27 29.91 19.95
CA PHE A 358 -1.07 29.09 19.85
C PHE A 358 -1.03 28.02 20.95
N LEU A 359 -1.38 28.36 22.19
CA LEU A 359 -1.47 27.38 23.27
C LEU A 359 -2.49 26.27 22.97
N MET A 360 -3.66 26.59 22.41
CA MET A 360 -4.64 25.58 22.00
C MET A 360 -4.10 24.67 20.90
N ILE A 361 -3.43 25.24 19.89
CA ILE A 361 -2.81 24.47 18.81
C ILE A 361 -1.72 23.56 19.38
N LEU A 362 -0.89 24.06 20.29
CA LEU A 362 0.17 23.30 20.96
C LEU A 362 -0.40 22.11 21.73
N ILE A 363 -1.40 22.33 22.58
CA ILE A 363 -2.06 21.27 23.35
C ILE A 363 -2.66 20.23 22.41
N ARG A 364 -3.32 20.67 21.32
CA ARG A 364 -3.92 19.74 20.35
C ARG A 364 -2.87 18.98 19.53
N GLY A 365 -1.77 19.63 19.16
CA GLY A 365 -0.69 19.05 18.38
C GLY A 365 0.13 18.01 19.14
N GLN A 366 0.07 18.01 20.47
CA GLN A 366 0.65 16.92 21.28
C GLN A 366 -0.07 15.58 21.11
N GLN A 367 -1.31 15.60 20.62
CA GLN A 367 -2.04 14.40 20.26
C GLN A 367 -1.82 14.09 18.77
N GLU A 368 -1.02 13.07 18.50
CA GLU A 368 -0.74 12.57 17.15
C GLU A 368 -2.01 12.06 16.44
N GLU A 369 -2.09 12.33 15.14
CA GLU A 369 -3.05 11.68 14.25
C GLU A 369 -2.52 10.32 13.85
N LYS A 370 -3.33 9.29 14.07
CA LYS A 370 -2.90 7.90 13.88
C LYS A 370 -3.98 7.11 13.17
N MET A 371 -3.54 6.19 12.31
CA MET A 371 -4.42 5.20 11.71
C MET A 371 -4.56 4.03 12.68
N THR A 372 -5.78 3.62 13.01
CA THR A 372 -6.01 2.41 13.82
C THR A 372 -6.74 1.34 13.03
N ALA A 373 -6.48 0.08 13.39
CA ALA A 373 -7.23 -1.08 12.95
C ALA A 373 -8.38 -1.33 13.95
N LEU A 374 -9.56 -0.75 13.70
CA LEU A 374 -10.74 -0.71 14.56
C LEU A 374 -10.43 -0.45 16.05
N LYS A 375 -9.51 0.47 16.33
CA LYS A 375 -8.98 0.76 17.68
C LYS A 375 -8.33 -0.41 18.42
N PHE A 376 -8.14 -1.56 17.76
CA PHE A 376 -7.44 -2.72 18.31
C PHE A 376 -5.93 -2.46 18.42
N THR A 377 -5.35 -1.93 17.34
CA THR A 377 -3.93 -1.55 17.30
C THR A 377 -3.73 -0.30 16.43
N THR A 378 -2.68 0.45 16.75
CA THR A 378 -2.20 1.56 15.92
C THR A 378 -1.34 1.02 14.77
N VAL A 379 -1.54 1.54 13.57
CA VAL A 379 -0.77 1.19 12.38
C VAL A 379 0.57 1.92 12.43
N SER A 380 1.60 1.23 12.91
CA SER A 380 2.92 1.79 13.12
C SER A 380 4.04 0.76 12.96
N LEU A 381 5.29 1.20 12.85
CA LEU A 381 6.46 0.30 12.78
C LEU A 381 6.57 -0.66 13.99
N PRO A 382 6.27 -0.25 15.24
CA PRO A 382 6.11 -1.18 16.35
C PRO A 382 5.06 -2.28 16.11
N CYS A 383 3.91 -1.95 15.52
CA CYS A 383 2.89 -2.93 15.17
C CYS A 383 3.40 -3.94 14.14
N PHE A 384 4.14 -3.49 13.11
CA PHE A 384 4.80 -4.36 12.14
C PHE A 384 5.75 -5.37 12.80
N SER A 385 6.61 -4.90 13.73
CA SER A 385 7.51 -5.77 14.49
C SER A 385 6.74 -6.81 15.32
N GLY A 386 5.62 -6.39 15.93
CA GLY A 386 4.74 -7.28 16.68
C GLY A 386 4.15 -8.39 15.79
N ILE A 387 3.63 -8.03 14.61
CA ILE A 387 3.06 -8.99 13.64
C ILE A 387 4.11 -10.04 13.22
N LEU A 388 5.32 -9.60 12.88
CA LEU A 388 6.41 -10.52 12.51
C LEU A 388 6.80 -11.44 13.66
N SER A 389 6.89 -10.88 14.88
CA SER A 389 7.23 -11.65 16.07
C SER A 389 6.18 -12.74 16.33
N THR A 390 4.89 -12.39 16.28
CA THR A 390 3.78 -13.35 16.43
C THR A 390 3.81 -14.42 15.33
N ALA A 391 4.03 -14.04 14.07
CA ALA A 391 4.11 -14.99 12.97
C ALA A 391 5.26 -15.98 13.14
N PHE A 392 6.42 -15.51 13.60
CA PHE A 392 7.59 -16.37 13.86
C PHE A 392 7.37 -17.30 15.06
N SER A 393 6.70 -16.82 16.12
CA SER A 393 6.29 -17.68 17.24
C SER A 393 5.34 -18.79 16.80
N TYR A 394 4.33 -18.46 15.98
CA TYR A 394 3.42 -19.46 15.40
C TYR A 394 4.16 -20.46 14.52
N PHE A 395 5.09 -19.99 13.68
CA PHE A 395 5.92 -20.87 12.85
C PHE A 395 6.76 -21.83 13.71
N THR A 396 7.40 -21.34 14.76
CA THR A 396 8.24 -22.17 15.65
C THR A 396 7.41 -23.24 16.37
N LEU A 397 6.22 -22.87 16.86
CA LEU A 397 5.28 -23.81 17.47
C LEU A 397 4.81 -24.87 16.46
N LEU A 398 4.39 -24.45 15.27
CA LEU A 398 3.94 -25.34 14.20
C LEU A 398 5.04 -26.31 13.78
N LYS A 399 6.28 -25.82 13.63
CA LYS A 399 7.44 -26.64 13.31
C LYS A 399 7.72 -27.68 14.41
N ALA A 400 7.68 -27.29 15.68
CA ALA A 400 7.89 -28.22 16.79
C ALA A 400 6.84 -29.33 16.86
N VAL A 401 5.58 -29.01 16.57
CA VAL A 401 4.49 -30.01 16.48
C VAL A 401 4.70 -30.94 15.30
N TYR A 402 5.11 -30.42 14.15
CA TYR A 402 5.36 -31.19 12.94
C TYR A 402 6.57 -32.14 13.06
N GLU A 403 7.64 -31.71 13.72
CA GLU A 403 8.82 -32.56 13.96
C GLU A 403 8.59 -33.60 15.08
N GLY A 404 7.60 -33.36 15.95
CA GLY A 404 7.24 -34.26 17.06
C GLY A 404 6.18 -35.31 16.74
N SER A 405 5.52 -35.21 15.58
CA SER A 405 4.55 -36.18 15.03
C SER A 405 5.22 -37.14 14.07
#